data_AF-A0A3C1YZ54-F1
#
_entry.id   AF-A0A3C1YZ54-F1
#
_cell.length_a   1.000
_cell.length_b   1.000
_cell.length_c   1.000
_cell.angle_alpha   90.00
_cell.angle_beta   90.00
_cell.angle_gamma   90.00
#
_symmetry.space_group_name_H-M   'P 1'
#
loop_
_entity.id
_entity.type
_entity.pdbx_description
1 polymer ?
#
loop_
_entity_poly.entity_id
_entity_poly.type
_entity_poly.pdbx_seq_one_letter_code
_entity_poly.pdbx_strand_id
1 'polypeptide(L)'
;MSQRIILYAALWMLMVGGIEGCATIQPGSSTTLPSSAFFQADPGELKPLQAIAHAQDLRMKNCHKGPACEDAYYTRALVALFENRADAIMVFQELRTAMPNSRYEGATTGWLNLLQDASVSSPHHRALMVQLRHEVLRHLLERPDLTAVRAIKDHERRVAELAR
;
A
#
# COMPACT_ATOMS: atom_id res chain seq x y z
N MET A 1 -61.72 -7.09 -32.75
CA MET A 1 -60.42 -6.94 -32.06
C MET A 1 -59.67 -5.80 -32.75
N SER A 2 -59.44 -4.71 -32.02
CA SER A 2 -59.28 -3.37 -32.59
C SER A 2 -57.91 -3.17 -33.26
N GLN A 3 -57.93 -2.84 -34.56
CA GLN A 3 -56.79 -2.55 -35.44
C GLN A 3 -55.81 -1.52 -34.87
N ARG A 4 -56.29 -0.69 -33.93
CA ARG A 4 -55.50 0.27 -33.15
C ARG A 4 -54.48 -0.40 -32.22
N ILE A 5 -54.81 -1.55 -31.60
CA ILE A 5 -53.93 -2.24 -30.65
C ILE A 5 -52.72 -2.87 -31.36
N ILE A 6 -52.92 -3.35 -32.60
CA ILE A 6 -51.85 -3.93 -33.43
C ILE A 6 -50.88 -2.83 -33.88
N LEU A 7 -51.39 -1.65 -34.23
CA LEU A 7 -50.56 -0.49 -34.58
C LEU A 7 -49.72 0.01 -33.40
N TYR A 8 -50.27 0.04 -32.18
CA TYR A 8 -49.51 0.43 -30.99
C TYR A 8 -48.42 -0.60 -30.61
N ALA A 9 -48.69 -1.89 -30.77
CA ALA A 9 -47.70 -2.94 -30.51
C ALA A 9 -46.53 -2.91 -31.53
N ALA A 10 -46.82 -2.62 -32.81
CA ALA A 10 -45.81 -2.44 -33.84
C ALA A 10 -44.99 -1.15 -33.62
N LEU A 11 -45.62 -0.07 -33.15
CA LEU A 11 -44.94 1.20 -32.85
C LEU A 11 -43.98 1.07 -31.65
N TRP A 12 -44.31 0.25 -30.64
CA TRP A 12 -43.45 -0.02 -29.50
C TRP A 12 -42.22 -0.88 -29.86
N MET A 13 -42.35 -1.80 -30.83
CA MET A 13 -41.24 -2.65 -31.29
C MET A 13 -40.21 -1.91 -32.16
N LEU A 14 -40.52 -0.73 -32.70
CA LEU A 14 -39.61 0.08 -33.53
C LEU A 14 -38.74 1.07 -32.73
N MET A 15 -38.97 1.23 -31.41
CA MET A 15 -38.14 2.07 -30.53
C MET A 15 -37.04 1.27 -29.79
N VAL A 16 -36.91 -0.04 -30.09
CA VAL A 16 -35.75 -0.86 -29.68
C VAL A 16 -34.82 -0.97 -30.87
N GLY A 17 -34.04 0.08 -31.10
CA GLY A 17 -33.14 0.16 -32.25
C GLY A 17 -32.00 1.14 -32.01
N GLY A 18 -30.88 0.60 -31.55
CA GLY A 18 -29.55 1.09 -31.92
C GLY A 18 -29.08 2.40 -31.30
N ILE A 19 -28.49 2.31 -30.11
CA ILE A 19 -27.19 2.94 -29.88
C ILE A 19 -26.24 1.88 -29.34
N GLU A 20 -25.72 1.06 -30.25
CA GLU A 20 -24.37 0.54 -30.12
C GLU A 20 -23.42 1.74 -30.18
N GLY A 21 -23.15 2.26 -29.00
CA GLY A 21 -22.01 3.09 -28.72
C GLY A 21 -21.35 2.50 -27.49
N CYS A 22 -20.76 1.30 -27.61
CA CYS A 22 -19.61 1.02 -26.77
C CYS A 22 -18.59 2.08 -27.17
N ALA A 23 -18.60 3.21 -26.45
CA ALA A 23 -17.40 3.96 -26.27
C ALA A 23 -16.38 2.93 -25.78
N THR A 24 -15.53 2.47 -26.69
CA THR A 24 -14.18 2.04 -26.36
C THR A 24 -13.52 3.28 -25.78
N ILE A 25 -13.89 3.60 -24.54
CA ILE A 25 -12.98 4.20 -23.59
C ILE A 25 -11.89 3.16 -23.55
N GLN A 26 -10.88 3.38 -24.38
CA GLN A 26 -9.53 2.91 -24.14
C GLN A 26 -9.36 3.08 -22.63
N PRO A 27 -9.27 2.02 -21.82
CA PRO A 27 -8.76 2.18 -20.49
C PRO A 27 -7.34 2.65 -20.75
N GLY A 28 -7.13 3.97 -20.74
CA GLY A 28 -5.81 4.57 -20.74
C GLY A 28 -5.11 3.87 -19.61
N SER A 29 -4.18 2.99 -20.00
CA SER A 29 -3.49 2.01 -19.18
C SER A 29 -3.97 2.04 -17.74
N SER A 30 -5.07 1.33 -17.43
CA SER A 30 -5.38 1.02 -16.04
C SER A 30 -4.20 0.18 -15.56
N THR A 31 -3.18 0.90 -15.09
CA THR A 31 -2.08 0.34 -14.33
C THR A 31 -2.77 -0.07 -13.04
N THR A 32 -3.43 -1.22 -13.08
CA THR A 32 -3.98 -1.85 -11.90
C THR A 32 -2.77 -2.02 -11.01
N LEU A 33 -2.70 -1.22 -9.94
CA LEU A 33 -1.58 -1.36 -9.04
C LEU A 33 -1.60 -2.81 -8.57
N PRO A 34 -0.47 -3.53 -8.67
CA PRO A 34 -0.39 -4.91 -8.24
C PRO A 34 -0.83 -4.98 -6.77
N SER A 35 -1.99 -5.60 -6.54
CA SER A 35 -2.60 -5.70 -5.20
C SER A 35 -1.98 -6.81 -4.35
N SER A 36 -0.98 -7.53 -4.85
CA SER A 36 -0.26 -8.54 -4.08
C SER A 36 0.87 -7.90 -3.26
N ALA A 37 1.20 -8.50 -2.13
CA ALA A 37 2.41 -8.16 -1.38
C ALA A 37 3.66 -8.28 -2.28
N PHE A 38 4.65 -7.43 -2.04
CA PHE A 38 5.93 -7.47 -2.74
C PHE A 38 6.83 -8.58 -2.21
N PHE A 39 6.80 -8.80 -0.89
CA PHE A 39 7.41 -9.95 -0.22
C PHE A 39 6.36 -10.81 0.46
N GLN A 40 6.58 -12.12 0.45
CA GLN A 40 5.79 -13.03 1.28
C GLN A 40 6.26 -12.93 2.73
N ALA A 41 5.32 -12.91 3.67
CA ALA A 41 5.60 -12.96 5.10
C ALA A 41 5.25 -14.34 5.66
N ASP A 42 6.13 -14.86 6.51
CA ASP A 42 5.86 -16.11 7.22
C ASP A 42 4.89 -15.86 8.39
N PRO A 43 4.09 -16.84 8.84
CA PRO A 43 3.14 -16.65 9.93
C PRO A 43 3.76 -16.12 11.24
N GLY A 44 5.04 -16.45 11.49
CA GLY A 44 5.80 -15.95 12.64
C GLY A 44 6.22 -14.48 12.53
N GLU A 45 6.26 -13.93 11.31
CA GLU A 45 6.67 -12.55 11.02
C GLU A 45 5.49 -11.58 11.05
N LEU A 46 4.28 -12.06 10.73
CA LEU A 46 3.07 -11.23 10.61
C LEU A 46 2.75 -10.42 11.87
N LYS A 47 2.76 -11.05 13.05
CA LYS A 47 2.43 -10.36 14.32
C LYS A 47 3.43 -9.24 14.64
N PRO A 48 4.75 -9.49 14.62
CA PRO A 48 5.75 -8.42 14.76
C PRO A 48 5.59 -7.30 13.73
N LEU A 49 5.41 -7.63 12.45
CA LEU A 49 5.26 -6.65 11.38
C LEU A 49 4.02 -5.77 11.60
N GLN A 50 2.89 -6.36 11.95
CA GLN A 50 1.65 -5.63 12.24
C GLN A 50 1.80 -4.69 13.45
N ALA A 51 2.53 -5.12 14.49
CA ALA A 51 2.81 -4.27 15.66
C ALA A 51 3.68 -3.06 15.28
N ILE A 52 4.66 -3.26 14.39
CA ILE A 52 5.49 -2.17 13.87
C ILE A 52 4.64 -1.21 13.03
N ALA A 53 3.82 -1.72 12.10
CA ALA A 53 2.93 -0.90 11.27
C ALA A 53 2.05 0.01 12.14
N HIS A 54 1.34 -0.56 13.12
CA HIS A 54 0.47 0.21 14.00
C HIS A 54 1.22 1.30 14.78
N ALA A 55 2.43 0.99 15.28
CA ALA A 55 3.25 1.97 15.98
C ALA A 55 3.69 3.12 15.07
N GLN A 56 4.05 2.84 13.82
CA GLN A 56 4.41 3.90 12.87
C GLN A 56 3.19 4.69 12.40
N ASP A 57 2.03 4.07 12.20
CA ASP A 57 0.78 4.76 11.87
C ASP A 57 0.40 5.80 12.94
N LEU A 58 0.58 5.46 14.23
CA LEU A 58 0.38 6.40 15.33
C LEU A 58 1.40 7.54 15.31
N ARG A 59 2.67 7.27 14.99
CA ARG A 59 3.70 8.30 14.90
C ARG A 59 3.44 9.24 13.72
N MET A 60 3.07 8.70 12.56
CA MET A 60 2.75 9.46 11.35
C MET A 60 1.58 10.42 11.57
N LYS A 61 0.56 10.04 12.35
CA LYS A 61 -0.53 10.96 12.73
C LYS A 61 -0.07 12.15 13.57
N ASN A 62 1.00 11.98 14.33
CA ASN A 62 1.48 12.97 15.30
C ASN A 62 2.74 13.74 14.81
N CYS A 63 3.28 13.39 13.65
CA CYS A 63 4.46 14.02 13.08
C CYS A 63 4.16 14.54 11.66
N HIS A 64 4.81 15.62 11.25
CA HIS A 64 4.62 16.17 9.90
C HIS A 64 5.95 16.32 9.14
N LYS A 65 7.07 16.48 9.85
CA LYS A 65 8.42 16.63 9.26
C LYS A 65 9.52 16.27 10.25
N GLY A 66 10.72 16.08 9.73
CA GLY A 66 11.95 15.88 10.49
C GLY A 66 12.28 14.40 10.75
N PRO A 67 13.43 14.12 11.39
CA PRO A 67 14.03 12.79 11.37
C PRO A 67 13.12 11.68 11.91
N ALA A 68 12.44 11.91 13.03
CA ALA A 68 11.52 10.94 13.61
C ALA A 68 10.33 10.62 12.69
N CYS A 69 9.88 11.61 11.91
CA CYS A 69 8.80 11.41 10.94
C CYS A 69 9.30 10.66 9.71
N GLU A 70 10.49 11.02 9.21
CA GLU A 70 11.14 10.28 8.12
C GLU A 70 11.32 8.79 8.48
N ASP A 71 11.73 8.49 9.72
CA ASP A 71 11.84 7.11 10.22
C ASP A 71 10.50 6.40 10.25
N ALA A 72 9.44 7.07 10.72
CA ALA A 72 8.12 6.47 10.80
C ALA A 72 7.58 6.12 9.42
N TYR A 73 7.64 7.06 8.48
CA TYR A 73 7.23 6.88 7.10
C TYR A 73 8.05 5.79 6.39
N TYR A 74 9.38 5.83 6.50
CA TYR A 74 10.24 4.85 5.85
C TYR A 74 10.00 3.44 6.40
N THR A 75 9.91 3.30 7.72
CA THR A 75 9.63 2.01 8.38
C THR A 75 8.25 1.49 8.01
N ARG A 76 7.22 2.36 7.99
CA ARG A 76 5.86 1.98 7.58
C ARG A 76 5.81 1.48 6.14
N ALA A 77 6.53 2.15 5.24
CA ALA A 77 6.64 1.75 3.84
C ALA A 77 7.34 0.39 3.68
N LEU A 78 8.40 0.13 4.46
CA LEU A 78 9.07 -1.17 4.48
C LEU A 78 8.15 -2.30 4.97
N VAL A 79 7.32 -2.06 5.99
CA VAL A 79 6.34 -3.05 6.43
C VAL A 79 5.28 -3.30 5.35
N ALA A 80 4.82 -2.24 4.67
CA ALA A 80 3.85 -2.36 3.59
C ALA A 80 4.32 -3.26 2.44
N LEU A 81 5.63 -3.46 2.25
CA LEU A 81 6.18 -4.40 1.27
C LEU A 81 5.66 -5.84 1.48
N PHE A 82 5.33 -6.20 2.73
CA PHE A 82 4.80 -7.51 3.10
C PHE A 82 3.26 -7.56 3.11
N GLU A 83 2.61 -6.40 3.10
CA GLU A 83 1.15 -6.27 3.16
C GLU A 83 0.57 -6.14 1.75
N ASN A 84 0.98 -5.10 1.03
CA ASN A 84 0.46 -4.76 -0.28
C ASN A 84 1.45 -3.85 -1.02
N ARG A 85 1.81 -4.22 -2.25
CA ARG A 85 2.72 -3.43 -3.09
C ARG A 85 2.16 -2.03 -3.39
N ALA A 86 0.86 -1.87 -3.55
CA ALA A 86 0.23 -0.57 -3.76
C ALA A 86 0.39 0.35 -2.53
N ASP A 87 0.18 -0.19 -1.33
CA ASP A 87 0.33 0.57 -0.08
C ASP A 87 1.79 0.99 0.14
N ALA A 88 2.74 0.10 -0.17
CA ALA A 88 4.16 0.43 -0.10
C ALA A 88 4.52 1.59 -1.04
N ILE A 89 4.04 1.55 -2.29
CA ILE A 89 4.23 2.64 -3.25
C ILE A 89 3.65 3.94 -2.72
N MET A 90 2.42 3.91 -2.20
CA MET A 90 1.74 5.08 -1.66
C MET A 90 2.56 5.73 -0.53
N VAL A 91 2.98 4.95 0.47
CA VAL A 91 3.72 5.50 1.62
C VAL A 91 5.11 6.00 1.22
N PHE A 92 5.83 5.30 0.32
CA PHE A 92 7.10 5.79 -0.21
C PHE A 92 6.93 7.08 -1.02
N GLN A 93 5.86 7.21 -1.80
CA GLN A 93 5.54 8.45 -2.50
C GLN A 93 5.26 9.58 -1.52
N GLU A 94 4.49 9.31 -0.46
CA GLU A 94 4.18 10.31 0.57
C GLU A 94 5.44 10.78 1.31
N LEU A 95 6.36 9.88 1.68
CA LEU A 95 7.65 10.24 2.27
C LEU A 95 8.42 11.20 1.34
N ARG A 96 8.49 10.88 0.06
CA ARG A 96 9.22 11.68 -0.94
C ARG A 96 8.60 13.06 -1.15
N THR A 97 7.27 13.18 -1.10
CA THR A 97 6.57 14.44 -1.34
C THR A 97 6.48 15.31 -0.09
N ALA A 98 6.19 14.73 1.08
CA ALA A 98 6.07 15.46 2.34
C ALA A 98 7.43 15.89 2.88
N MET A 99 8.47 15.09 2.64
CA MET A 99 9.83 15.31 3.17
C MET A 99 10.87 15.18 2.04
N PRO A 100 10.90 16.16 1.12
CA PRO A 100 11.93 16.20 0.09
C PRO A 100 13.31 16.35 0.75
N ASN A 101 14.31 15.62 0.24
CA ASN A 101 15.66 15.52 0.83
C ASN A 101 15.72 14.82 2.19
N SER A 102 14.77 13.92 2.50
CA SER A 102 14.92 13.02 3.65
C SER A 102 16.21 12.20 3.53
N ARG A 103 16.73 11.71 4.66
CA ARG A 103 17.90 10.81 4.65
C ARG A 103 17.66 9.51 3.86
N TYR A 104 16.40 9.20 3.55
CA TYR A 104 15.97 8.03 2.84
C TYR A 104 15.68 8.30 1.35
N GLU A 105 15.97 9.49 0.81
CA GLU A 105 15.63 9.86 -0.57
C GLU A 105 16.12 8.83 -1.60
N GLY A 106 17.41 8.45 -1.53
CA GLY A 106 17.99 7.47 -2.44
C GLY A 106 17.33 6.10 -2.30
N ALA A 107 17.11 5.64 -1.07
CA ALA A 107 16.46 4.37 -0.80
C ALA A 107 15.00 4.35 -1.26
N THR A 108 14.26 5.44 -1.03
CA THR A 108 12.87 5.63 -1.43
C THR A 108 12.74 5.60 -2.96
N THR A 109 13.65 6.27 -3.66
CA THR A 109 13.71 6.24 -5.12
C THR A 109 14.02 4.84 -5.64
N GLY A 110 14.98 4.14 -5.04
CA GLY A 110 15.29 2.75 -5.37
C GLY A 110 14.09 1.82 -5.19
N TRP A 111 13.37 1.95 -4.06
CA TRP A 111 12.16 1.19 -3.80
C TRP A 111 11.06 1.48 -4.80
N LEU A 112 10.79 2.73 -5.12
CA LEU A 112 9.74 3.08 -6.08
C LEU A 112 10.03 2.53 -7.48
N ASN A 113 11.29 2.60 -7.93
CA ASN A 113 11.69 2.00 -9.20
C ASN A 113 11.48 0.49 -9.19
N LEU A 114 11.90 -0.20 -8.12
CA LEU A 114 11.75 -1.64 -7.98
C LEU A 114 10.26 -2.06 -7.88
N LEU A 115 9.47 -1.31 -7.11
CA LEU A 115 8.04 -1.53 -6.93
C LEU A 115 7.22 -1.14 -8.15
N GLN A 116 7.77 -0.50 -9.16
CA GLN A 116 7.07 -0.19 -10.41
C GLN A 116 7.53 -1.10 -11.56
N ASP A 117 8.68 -1.75 -11.42
CA ASP A 117 9.19 -2.67 -12.41
C ASP A 117 8.42 -4.01 -12.40
N ALA A 118 7.92 -4.41 -13.56
CA ALA A 118 7.23 -5.68 -13.77
C ALA A 118 8.23 -6.85 -13.98
N SER A 119 9.50 -6.55 -14.26
CA SER A 119 10.56 -7.52 -14.59
C SER A 119 11.19 -8.21 -13.37
N VAL A 120 10.88 -7.72 -12.16
CA VAL A 120 11.41 -8.22 -10.88
C VAL A 120 11.09 -9.69 -10.63
N SER A 121 10.07 -10.23 -11.31
CA SER A 121 9.71 -11.66 -11.27
C SER A 121 10.64 -12.57 -12.11
N SER A 122 11.67 -12.03 -12.78
CA SER A 122 12.56 -12.85 -13.59
C SER A 122 13.45 -13.77 -12.73
N PRO A 123 13.82 -14.97 -13.23
CA PRO A 123 14.65 -15.92 -12.47
C PRO A 123 15.99 -15.35 -12.01
N HIS A 124 16.57 -14.43 -12.78
CA HIS A 124 17.85 -13.77 -12.48
C HIS A 124 17.76 -12.87 -11.25
N HIS A 125 16.61 -12.26 -11.00
CA HIS A 125 16.40 -11.37 -9.84
C HIS A 125 15.92 -12.12 -8.60
N ARG A 126 15.54 -13.39 -8.70
CA ARG A 126 14.96 -14.14 -7.58
C ARG A 126 15.88 -14.24 -6.37
N ALA A 127 17.18 -14.52 -6.58
CA ALA A 127 18.15 -14.61 -5.49
C ALA A 127 18.36 -13.25 -4.81
N LEU A 128 18.46 -12.19 -5.61
CA LEU A 128 18.56 -10.81 -5.12
C LEU A 128 17.33 -10.43 -4.29
N MET A 129 16.14 -10.81 -4.74
CA MET A 129 14.88 -10.53 -4.06
C MET A 129 14.77 -11.26 -2.71
N VAL A 130 15.27 -12.49 -2.62
CA VAL A 130 15.34 -13.23 -1.35
C VAL A 130 16.30 -12.53 -0.37
N GLN A 131 17.46 -12.09 -0.86
CA GLN A 131 18.42 -11.35 -0.04
C GLN A 131 17.84 -10.01 0.43
N LEU A 132 17.18 -9.27 -0.47
CA LEU A 132 16.55 -7.99 -0.15
C LEU A 132 15.41 -8.16 0.87
N ARG A 133 14.57 -9.20 0.73
CA ARG A 133 13.57 -9.54 1.74
C ARG A 133 14.22 -9.73 3.11
N HIS A 134 15.28 -10.53 3.17
CA HIS A 134 15.96 -10.84 4.42
C HIS A 134 16.58 -9.60 5.06
N GLU A 135 17.18 -8.71 4.25
CA GLU A 135 17.70 -7.42 4.69
C GLU A 135 16.60 -6.55 5.31
N VAL A 136 15.45 -6.45 4.65
CA VAL A 136 14.32 -5.66 5.16
C VAL A 136 13.78 -6.26 6.46
N LEU A 137 13.57 -7.58 6.53
CA LEU A 137 13.12 -8.23 7.76
C LEU A 137 14.09 -8.00 8.90
N ARG A 138 15.39 -8.13 8.65
CA ARG A 138 16.41 -7.86 9.65
C ARG A 138 16.34 -6.41 10.13
N HIS A 139 16.24 -5.47 9.20
CA HIS A 139 16.08 -4.05 9.53
C HIS A 139 14.81 -3.78 10.35
N LEU A 140 13.70 -4.46 10.09
CA LEU A 140 12.45 -4.23 10.80
C LEU A 140 12.43 -4.91 12.18
N LEU A 141 13.00 -6.11 12.29
CA LEU A 141 12.88 -6.94 13.50
C LEU A 141 14.05 -6.80 14.46
N GLU A 142 15.26 -6.52 13.98
CA GLU A 142 16.45 -6.33 14.82
C GLU A 142 16.65 -4.87 15.24
N ARG A 143 16.07 -3.90 14.52
CA ARG A 143 16.19 -2.49 14.90
C ARG A 143 15.40 -2.28 16.21
N PRO A 144 16.03 -1.73 17.26
CA PRO A 144 15.51 -1.73 18.64
C PRO A 144 14.29 -0.81 18.89
N ASP A 145 13.56 -0.40 17.85
CA ASP A 145 12.28 0.33 17.94
C ASP A 145 11.21 -0.45 18.72
N LEU A 146 11.42 -1.76 18.94
CA LEU A 146 10.67 -2.57 19.92
C LEU A 146 10.76 -2.03 21.35
N THR A 147 11.81 -1.29 21.71
CA THR A 147 11.87 -0.56 23.00
C THR A 147 10.92 0.62 23.02
N ALA A 148 10.70 1.30 21.90
CA ALA A 148 9.73 2.38 21.79
C ALA A 148 8.29 1.85 21.70
N VAL A 149 8.05 0.70 21.05
CA VAL A 149 6.74 0.02 21.11
C VAL A 149 6.42 -0.46 22.53
N ARG A 150 7.41 -1.00 23.25
CA ARG A 150 7.28 -1.31 24.69
C ARG A 150 7.07 -0.05 25.53
N ALA A 151 7.78 1.04 25.24
CA ALA A 151 7.63 2.30 25.96
C ALA A 151 6.27 2.96 25.72
N ILE A 152 5.71 2.87 24.52
CA ILE A 152 4.34 3.33 24.20
C ILE A 152 3.33 2.48 24.96
N LYS A 153 3.49 1.14 24.95
CA LYS A 153 2.63 0.22 25.72
C LYS A 153 2.72 0.46 27.23
N ASP A 154 3.91 0.73 27.76
CA ASP A 154 4.13 1.04 29.18
C ASP A 154 3.59 2.44 29.54
N HIS A 155 3.64 3.39 28.60
CA HIS A 155 3.04 4.71 28.78
C HIS A 155 1.51 4.61 28.81
N GLU A 156 0.89 3.88 27.88
CA GLU A 156 -0.56 3.64 27.89
C GLU A 156 -1.03 2.91 29.15
N ARG A 157 -0.27 1.90 29.62
CA ARG A 157 -0.57 1.23 30.89
C ARG A 157 -0.57 2.21 32.07
N ARG A 158 0.44 3.09 32.14
CA ARG A 158 0.52 4.10 33.22
C ARG A 158 -0.61 5.11 33.17
N VAL A 159 -1.04 5.53 31.96
CA VAL A 159 -2.20 6.43 31.81
C VAL A 159 -3.49 5.76 32.27
N ALA A 160 -3.69 4.47 31.97
CA ALA A 160 -4.87 3.72 32.41
C ALA A 160 -4.91 3.50 33.94
N GLU A 161 -3.76 3.41 34.60
CA GLU A 161 -3.66 3.30 36.07
C GLU A 161 -3.97 4.62 36.78
N LEU A 162 -3.67 5.76 36.18
CA LEU A 162 -3.94 7.09 36.74
C LEU A 162 -5.39 7.55 36.55
N ALA A 163 -6.15 6.90 35.67
CA ALA A 163 -7.56 7.21 35.38
C ALA A 163 -8.56 6.42 36.24
N ARG A 164 -8.08 5.67 37.24
CA ARG A 164 -8.89 4.86 38.17
C ARG A 164 -8.77 5.41 39.59
#